data_AF-A0A161P5Y0-F1
#
_entry.id   AF-A0A161P5Y0-F1
#
_cell.length_a   1.000
_cell.length_b   1.000
_cell.length_c   1.000
_cell.angle_alpha   90.00
_cell.angle_beta   90.00
_cell.angle_gamma   90.00
#
_symmetry.space_group_name_H-M   'P 1'
#
loop_
_entity.id
_entity.type
_entity.pdbx_description
1 polymer ?
#
loop_
_entity_poly.entity_id
_entity_poly.type
_entity_poly.pdbx_seq_one_letter_code
_entity_poly.pdbx_strand_id
1 'polypeptide(L)'
;MHGQTFVHYLHTIFGTYAAKISLFVFVICYPFIIFLTTLRDLGDFLANSFLTITPIEAVLVMMLLPVYFVLRSGLNTIGRVAEVLFFIVILLFCTGYFPLLPKVDWFNIKPIYEFGWKPIAAGSFILFSFPYFENIFILFIIESIS
;
A
#
# COMPACT_ATOMS: atom_id res chain seq x y z
N MET A 1 -13.48 -5.45 -20.25
CA MET A 1 -13.77 -4.00 -20.42
C MET A 1 -13.90 -3.76 -21.92
N HIS A 2 -15.07 -3.36 -22.41
CA HIS A 2 -15.38 -3.20 -23.85
C HIS A 2 -14.66 -2.00 -24.50
N GLY A 3 -13.34 -1.86 -24.34
CA GLY A 3 -12.58 -0.70 -24.83
C GLY A 3 -12.94 0.63 -24.17
N GLN A 4 -13.70 0.62 -23.08
CA GLN A 4 -14.09 1.81 -22.31
C GLN A 4 -13.13 2.00 -21.13
N THR A 5 -12.71 3.25 -20.89
CA THR A 5 -11.93 3.62 -19.71
C THR A 5 -12.73 3.37 -18.43
N PHE A 6 -12.06 3.03 -17.34
CA PHE A 6 -12.59 2.90 -15.99
C PHE A 6 -13.42 4.13 -15.59
N VAL A 7 -12.94 5.32 -15.96
CA VAL A 7 -13.68 6.58 -15.79
C VAL A 7 -15.03 6.55 -16.52
N HIS A 8 -15.06 6.11 -17.78
CA HIS A 8 -16.29 6.00 -18.56
C HIS A 8 -17.25 4.93 -18.01
N TYR A 9 -16.71 3.82 -17.50
CA TYR A 9 -17.48 2.79 -16.83
C TYR A 9 -18.14 3.32 -15.55
N LEU A 10 -17.41 4.08 -14.73
CA LEU A 10 -17.95 4.73 -13.54
C LEU A 10 -19.08 5.72 -13.89
N HIS A 11 -18.91 6.49 -14.96
CA HIS A 11 -19.96 7.39 -15.47
C HIS A 11 -21.23 6.65 -15.89
N THR A 12 -21.10 5.44 -16.45
CA THR A 12 -22.23 4.62 -16.90
C THR A 12 -23.02 4.06 -15.72
N ILE A 13 -22.35 3.67 -14.63
CA ILE A 13 -22.98 3.08 -13.44
C ILE A 13 -23.59 4.14 -12.53
N PHE A 14 -22.81 5.17 -12.18
CA PHE A 14 -23.19 6.15 -11.14
C PHE A 14 -23.87 7.41 -11.71
N GLY A 15 -23.86 7.58 -13.03
CA GLY A 15 -24.31 8.83 -13.66
C GLY A 15 -23.29 9.97 -13.54
N THR A 16 -23.54 11.07 -14.24
CA THR A 16 -22.51 12.10 -14.49
C THR A 16 -22.06 12.86 -13.24
N TYR A 17 -22.98 13.16 -12.32
CA TYR A 17 -22.68 13.95 -11.11
C TYR A 17 -22.05 13.10 -10.00
N ALA A 18 -22.60 11.94 -9.69
CA ALA A 18 -22.04 11.06 -8.66
C ALA A 18 -20.69 10.48 -9.07
N ALA A 19 -20.48 10.15 -10.35
CA ALA A 19 -19.18 9.72 -10.85
C ALA A 19 -18.12 10.83 -10.73
N LYS A 20 -18.45 12.10 -11.02
CA LYS A 20 -17.50 13.22 -10.85
C LYS A 20 -17.06 13.39 -9.40
N ILE A 21 -18.00 13.35 -8.44
CA ILE A 21 -17.68 13.47 -7.02
C ILE A 21 -16.85 12.27 -6.56
N SER A 22 -17.24 11.05 -6.96
CA SER A 22 -16.52 9.83 -6.61
C SER A 22 -15.09 9.83 -7.17
N LEU A 23 -14.91 10.24 -8.43
CA LEU A 23 -13.59 10.38 -9.05
C LEU A 23 -12.74 11.43 -8.35
N PHE A 24 -13.31 12.59 -7.98
CA PHE A 24 -12.57 13.62 -7.26
C PHE A 24 -12.07 13.12 -5.91
N VAL A 25 -12.94 12.50 -5.12
CA VAL A 25 -12.59 11.94 -3.81
C VAL A 25 -11.56 10.83 -3.97
N PHE A 26 -11.74 9.94 -4.94
CA PHE A 26 -10.85 8.81 -5.16
C PHE A 26 -9.47 9.22 -5.69
N VAL A 27 -9.40 10.17 -6.63
CA VAL A 27 -8.12 10.57 -7.26
C VAL A 27 -7.28 11.46 -6.35
N ILE A 28 -7.90 12.27 -5.49
CA ILE A 28 -7.17 13.24 -4.65
C ILE A 28 -7.04 12.76 -3.20
N CYS A 29 -8.14 12.37 -2.56
CA CYS A 29 -8.11 12.09 -1.13
C CYS A 29 -7.47 10.74 -0.83
N TYR A 30 -7.78 9.71 -1.62
CA TYR A 30 -7.32 8.35 -1.34
C TYR A 30 -5.79 8.16 -1.47
N PRO A 31 -5.09 8.64 -2.51
CA PRO A 31 -3.64 8.50 -2.58
C PRO A 31 -2.92 9.37 -1.55
N PHE A 32 -3.50 10.50 -1.16
CA PHE A 32 -2.96 11.32 -0.08
C PHE A 32 -3.00 10.58 1.27
N ILE A 33 -4.11 9.91 1.58
CA ILE A 33 -4.23 9.09 2.79
C ILE A 33 -3.21 7.95 2.77
N ILE A 34 -3.09 7.23 1.66
CA ILE A 34 -2.10 6.13 1.51
C ILE A 34 -0.67 6.65 1.67
N PHE A 35 -0.36 7.80 1.07
CA PHE A 35 0.94 8.44 1.23
C PHE A 35 1.26 8.73 2.70
N LEU A 36 0.31 9.32 3.43
CA LEU A 36 0.49 9.61 4.86
C LEU A 36 0.66 8.32 5.69
N THR A 37 -0.18 7.31 5.46
CA THR A 37 -0.09 6.02 6.16
C THR A 37 1.25 5.35 5.89
N THR A 38 1.66 5.25 4.63
CA THR A 38 2.93 4.61 4.23
C THR A 38 4.14 5.37 4.78
N LEU A 39 4.10 6.71 4.73
CA LEU A 39 5.16 7.54 5.31
C LEU A 39 5.26 7.31 6.82
N ARG A 40 4.12 7.18 7.51
CA ARG A 40 4.08 6.92 8.94
C ARG A 40 4.60 5.53 9.28
N ASP A 41 4.15 4.50 8.58
CA ASP A 41 4.58 3.10 8.79
C ASP A 41 6.11 2.96 8.64
N LEU A 42 6.66 3.56 7.58
CA LEU A 42 8.11 3.52 7.34
C LEU A 42 8.88 4.40 8.33
N GLY A 43 8.33 5.54 8.72
CA GLY A 43 8.89 6.40 9.75
C GLY A 43 8.95 5.71 11.11
N ASP A 44 7.86 5.05 11.52
CA ASP A 44 7.79 4.31 12.78
C ASP A 44 8.73 3.09 12.76
N PHE A 45 8.88 2.41 11.61
CA PHE A 45 9.87 1.33 11.46
C PHE A 45 11.31 1.84 11.67
N LEU A 46 11.66 2.98 11.07
CA LEU A 46 12.98 3.59 11.22
C LEU A 46 13.23 4.11 12.63
N ALA A 47 12.25 4.80 13.21
CA ALA A 47 12.33 5.30 14.59
C ALA A 47 12.52 4.15 15.57
N ASN A 48 11.77 3.05 15.44
CA ASN A 48 11.84 1.94 16.39
C ASN A 48 13.05 1.02 16.19
N SER A 49 13.58 0.91 14.98
CA SER A 49 14.66 -0.07 14.68
C SER A 49 16.06 0.56 14.62
N PHE A 50 16.16 1.83 14.20
CA PHE A 50 17.45 2.48 13.93
C PHE A 50 17.62 3.80 14.69
N LEU A 51 16.59 4.65 14.68
CA LEU A 51 16.63 6.02 15.20
C LEU A 51 15.85 6.15 16.53
N THR A 52 16.07 5.23 17.46
CA THR A 52 15.27 5.04 18.69
C THR A 52 15.25 6.22 19.65
N ILE A 53 16.22 7.14 19.53
CA ILE A 53 16.33 8.34 20.37
C ILE A 53 15.75 9.56 19.65
N THR A 54 15.57 9.49 18.33
CA THR A 54 15.13 10.63 17.51
C THR A 54 13.60 10.75 17.59
N PRO A 55 13.04 11.96 17.77
CA PRO A 55 11.59 12.14 17.73
C PRO A 55 11.04 11.80 16.35
N ILE A 56 9.88 11.15 16.33
CA ILE A 56 9.25 10.64 15.09
C ILE A 56 9.05 11.73 14.03
N GLU A 57 8.69 12.95 14.44
CA GLU A 57 8.47 14.05 13.50
C GLU A 57 9.73 14.42 12.70
N ALA A 58 10.91 14.32 13.33
CA ALA A 58 12.18 14.55 12.63
C ALA A 58 12.46 13.42 11.62
N VAL A 59 12.15 12.17 11.96
CA VAL A 59 12.29 11.02 11.05
C VAL A 59 11.36 11.18 9.83
N LEU A 60 10.11 11.58 10.05
CA LEU A 60 9.14 11.81 8.97
C LEU A 60 9.59 12.93 8.02
N VAL A 61 10.10 14.04 8.55
CA VAL A 61 10.64 15.13 7.72
C VAL A 61 11.86 14.67 6.92
N MET A 62 12.76 13.89 7.53
CA MET A 62 13.91 13.33 6.82
C MET A 62 13.48 12.37 5.70
N MET A 63 12.42 11.60 5.92
CA MET A 63 11.83 10.69 4.92
C MET A 63 11.22 11.40 3.71
N LEU A 64 10.87 12.69 3.81
CA LEU A 64 10.40 13.46 2.66
C LEU A 64 11.50 13.74 1.63
N LEU A 65 12.78 13.75 2.04
CA LEU A 65 13.90 13.97 1.12
C LEU A 65 14.03 12.86 0.06
N PRO A 66 14.12 11.56 0.41
CA PRO A 66 14.14 10.50 -0.59
C PRO A 66 12.87 10.48 -1.44
N VAL A 67 11.68 10.74 -0.85
CA VAL A 67 10.43 10.87 -1.62
C VAL A 67 10.57 11.93 -2.71
N TYR A 68 11.10 13.11 -2.38
CA TYR A 68 11.33 14.17 -3.36
C TYR A 68 12.27 13.74 -4.50
N PHE A 69 13.38 13.05 -4.19
CA PHE A 69 14.29 12.55 -5.23
C PHE A 69 13.63 11.52 -6.15
N VAL A 70 12.84 10.60 -5.58
CA VAL A 70 12.10 9.60 -6.34
C VAL A 70 11.08 10.27 -7.26
N LEU A 71 10.34 11.27 -6.79
CA LEU A 71 9.39 12.04 -7.60
C LEU A 71 10.08 12.74 -8.78
N ARG A 72 11.29 13.29 -8.60
CA ARG A 72 12.04 13.91 -9.71
C ARG A 72 12.54 12.90 -10.75
N SER A 73 12.67 11.63 -10.38
CA SER A 73 13.22 10.59 -11.24
C SER A 73 12.20 10.08 -12.28
N GLY A 74 10.92 10.39 -12.10
CA GLY A 74 9.84 10.05 -13.02
C GLY A 74 9.35 8.59 -12.91
N LEU A 75 8.16 8.34 -13.46
CA LEU A 75 7.44 7.08 -13.29
C LEU A 75 8.18 5.86 -13.86
N ASN A 76 8.84 6.01 -15.02
CA ASN A 76 9.60 4.93 -15.64
C ASN A 76 10.75 4.44 -14.77
N THR A 77 11.43 5.36 -14.08
CA THR A 77 12.53 5.00 -13.15
C THR A 77 11.97 4.28 -11.93
N ILE A 78 10.84 4.77 -11.38
CA ILE A 78 10.15 4.15 -10.26
C ILE A 78 9.73 2.72 -10.60
N GLY A 79 9.12 2.50 -11.77
CA GLY A 79 8.70 1.17 -12.22
C GLY A 79 9.86 0.18 -12.31
N ARG A 80 10.99 0.58 -12.91
CA ARG A 80 12.19 -0.27 -13.01
C ARG A 80 12.78 -0.61 -11.63
N VAL A 81 12.81 0.36 -10.72
CA VAL A 81 13.29 0.13 -9.35
C VAL A 81 12.32 -0.78 -8.59
N ALA A 82 11.01 -0.62 -8.78
CA ALA A 82 10.00 -1.48 -8.15
C ALA A 82 10.13 -2.94 -8.58
N GLU A 83 10.42 -3.22 -9.85
CA GLU A 83 10.70 -4.59 -10.33
C GLU A 83 11.91 -5.21 -9.63
N VAL A 84 13.00 -4.46 -9.48
CA VAL A 84 14.20 -4.92 -8.76
C VAL A 84 13.91 -5.14 -7.27
N LEU A 85 13.23 -4.19 -6.63
CA LEU A 85 12.85 -4.27 -5.23
C LEU A 85 11.93 -5.47 -4.96
N PHE A 86 11.02 -5.80 -5.88
CA PHE A 86 10.15 -6.95 -5.74
C PHE A 86 10.93 -8.25 -5.54
N PHE A 87 11.97 -8.50 -6.34
CA PHE A 87 12.82 -9.68 -6.17
C PHE A 87 13.62 -9.64 -4.86
N ILE A 88 14.11 -8.47 -4.46
CA ILE A 88 14.82 -8.29 -3.19
C ILE A 88 13.90 -8.61 -2.01
N VAL A 89 12.66 -8.11 -2.04
CA VAL A 89 11.67 -8.37 -0.99
C VAL A 89 11.39 -9.87 -0.88
N ILE A 90 11.15 -10.55 -2.00
CA ILE A 90 10.95 -12.02 -1.99
C ILE A 90 12.17 -12.73 -1.39
N LEU A 91 13.38 -12.33 -1.78
CA LEU A 91 14.61 -12.90 -1.23
C LEU A 91 14.69 -12.70 0.29
N LEU A 92 14.40 -11.50 0.79
CA LEU A 92 14.38 -11.20 2.23
C LEU A 92 13.35 -12.05 2.97
N PHE A 93 12.14 -12.22 2.42
CA PHE A 93 11.14 -13.13 2.99
C PHE A 93 11.65 -14.57 3.02
N CYS A 94 12.27 -15.04 1.94
CA CYS A 94 12.87 -16.36 1.86
C CYS A 94 13.94 -16.56 2.94
N THR A 95 14.91 -15.65 3.03
CA THR A 95 16.02 -15.79 3.98
C THR A 95 15.63 -15.50 5.43
N GLY A 96 14.63 -14.65 5.65
CA GLY A 96 14.19 -14.26 6.99
C GLY A 96 13.25 -15.29 7.63
N TYR A 97 12.26 -15.79 6.86
CA TYR A 97 11.21 -16.64 7.41
C TYR A 97 11.45 -18.13 7.19
N PHE A 98 12.04 -18.57 6.07
CA PHE A 98 12.21 -20.03 5.84
C PHE A 98 13.05 -20.71 6.92
N PRO A 99 14.17 -20.13 7.41
CA PRO A 99 14.95 -20.74 8.49
C PRO A 99 14.19 -20.83 9.82
N LEU A 100 13.11 -20.07 9.99
CA LEU A 100 12.27 -20.10 11.19
C LEU A 100 11.19 -21.20 11.11
N LEU A 101 10.82 -21.68 9.92
CA LEU A 101 9.79 -22.71 9.74
C LEU A 101 10.01 -23.97 10.60
N PRO A 102 11.24 -24.52 10.75
CA PRO A 102 11.47 -25.69 11.59
C PRO A 102 11.24 -25.44 13.09
N LYS A 103 11.27 -24.18 13.52
CA LYS A 103 11.09 -23.78 14.93
C LYS A 103 9.66 -23.35 15.26
N VAL A 104 8.75 -23.42 14.29
CA VAL A 104 7.35 -23.03 14.49
C VAL A 104 6.66 -24.07 15.37
N ASP A 105 6.16 -23.61 16.52
CA ASP A 105 5.23 -24.39 17.32
C ASP A 105 3.80 -24.17 16.79
N TRP A 106 3.27 -25.20 16.14
CA TRP A 106 1.94 -25.21 15.53
C TRP A 106 0.81 -25.07 16.55
N PHE A 107 1.06 -25.32 17.84
CA PHE A 107 0.06 -25.11 18.88
C PHE A 107 -0.23 -23.63 19.11
N ASN A 108 0.74 -22.73 18.86
CA ASN A 108 0.53 -21.27 18.98
C ASN A 108 -0.43 -20.68 17.95
N ILE A 109 -0.77 -21.43 16.90
CA ILE A 109 -1.79 -21.02 15.91
C ILE A 109 -3.20 -21.21 16.48
N LYS A 110 -3.35 -22.05 17.50
CA LYS A 110 -4.63 -22.31 18.15
C LYS A 110 -4.81 -21.39 19.37
N PRO A 111 -6.05 -21.01 19.71
CA PRO A 111 -7.29 -21.32 19.00
C PRO A 111 -7.52 -20.42 17.77
N ILE A 112 -7.65 -21.05 16.60
CA ILE A 112 -8.18 -20.37 15.42
C ILE A 112 -9.66 -20.11 15.73
N TYR A 113 -10.12 -18.87 15.52
CA TYR A 113 -11.55 -18.51 15.58
C TYR A 113 -12.14 -18.32 17.01
N GLU A 114 -11.33 -18.13 18.05
CA GLU A 114 -11.80 -17.96 19.45
C GLU A 114 -12.83 -16.83 19.64
N PHE A 115 -12.63 -15.71 18.96
CA PHE A 115 -13.48 -14.52 19.07
C PHE A 115 -14.58 -14.43 17.98
N GLY A 116 -14.79 -15.51 17.21
CA GLY A 116 -15.81 -15.60 16.15
C GLY A 116 -15.48 -14.83 14.85
N TRP A 117 -16.48 -14.70 13.96
CA TRP A 117 -16.33 -14.08 12.62
C TRP A 117 -16.04 -12.58 12.67
N LYS A 118 -16.50 -11.87 13.70
CA LYS A 118 -16.42 -10.39 13.76
C LYS A 118 -14.99 -9.85 13.62
N PRO A 119 -13.99 -10.28 14.43
CA PRO A 119 -12.62 -9.80 14.30
C PRO A 119 -11.95 -10.23 12.99
N ILE A 120 -12.33 -11.39 12.44
CA ILE A 120 -11.80 -11.87 11.15
C ILE A 120 -12.28 -10.96 10.02
N ALA A 121 -13.57 -10.64 9.99
CA ALA A 121 -14.14 -9.73 8.99
C ALA A 121 -13.55 -8.31 9.14
N ALA A 122 -13.40 -7.82 10.38
CA ALA A 122 -12.80 -6.51 10.63
C ALA A 122 -11.34 -6.45 10.16
N GLY A 123 -10.52 -7.44 10.52
CA GLY A 123 -9.12 -7.52 10.07
C GLY A 123 -9.00 -7.67 8.55
N SER A 124 -9.86 -8.49 7.94
CA SER A 124 -9.92 -8.66 6.49
C SER A 124 -10.29 -7.36 5.79
N PHE A 125 -11.22 -6.58 6.34
CA PHE A 125 -11.60 -5.29 5.78
C PHE A 125 -10.47 -4.25 5.89
N ILE A 126 -9.72 -4.26 6.99
CA ILE A 126 -8.53 -3.40 7.14
C ILE A 126 -7.49 -3.75 6.07
N LEU A 127 -7.15 -5.04 5.93
CA LEU A 127 -6.18 -5.50 4.92
C LEU A 127 -6.65 -5.22 3.49
N PHE A 128 -7.94 -5.41 3.24
CA PHE A 128 -8.55 -5.06 1.97
C PHE A 128 -8.35 -3.57 1.68
N SER A 129 -8.68 -2.69 2.64
CA SER A 129 -8.53 -1.23 2.48
C SER A 129 -7.07 -0.79 2.32
N PHE A 130 -6.15 -1.41 3.04
CA PHE A 130 -4.71 -1.15 2.97
C PHE A 130 -3.95 -2.41 3.42
N PRO A 131 -3.01 -2.94 2.61
CA PRO A 131 -2.43 -2.33 1.40
C PRO A 131 -3.09 -2.75 0.08
N TYR A 132 -4.20 -3.51 0.07
CA TYR A 132 -4.65 -4.11 -1.20
C TYR A 132 -5.41 -3.16 -2.13
N PHE A 133 -6.31 -2.32 -1.59
CA PHE A 133 -7.18 -1.46 -2.40
C PHE A 133 -6.43 -0.33 -3.14
N GLU A 134 -5.21 0.00 -2.71
CA GLU A 134 -4.38 1.02 -3.37
C GLU A 134 -3.97 0.64 -4.80
N ASN A 135 -3.93 -0.67 -5.11
CA ASN A 135 -3.57 -1.15 -6.45
C ASN A 135 -4.58 -0.73 -7.54
N ILE A 136 -5.78 -0.27 -7.16
CA ILE A 136 -6.76 0.28 -8.11
C ILE A 136 -6.20 1.51 -8.85
N PHE A 137 -5.25 2.25 -8.27
CA PHE A 137 -4.61 3.38 -8.95
C PHE A 137 -3.88 3.00 -10.24
N ILE A 138 -3.42 1.76 -10.36
CA ILE A 138 -2.77 1.27 -11.58
C ILE A 138 -3.74 1.36 -12.77
N LEU A 139 -5.05 1.16 -12.56
CA LEU A 139 -6.06 1.29 -13.60
C LEU A 139 -6.12 2.72 -14.16
N PHE A 140 -5.96 3.74 -13.30
CA PHE A 140 -5.92 5.14 -13.71
C PHE A 140 -4.61 5.51 -14.41
N ILE A 141 -3.48 4.95 -13.96
CA ILE A 141 -2.16 5.23 -14.55
C ILE A 141 -2.05 4.63 -15.95
N ILE A 142 -2.51 3.39 -16.14
CA ILE A 142 -2.48 2.72 -17.46
C ILE A 142 -3.26 3.51 -18.50
N GLU A 143 -4.42 4.08 -18.14
CA GLU A 143 -5.22 4.94 -19.02
C GLU A 143 -4.50 6.21 -19.46
N SER A 144 -3.59 6.75 -18.64
CA SER A 144 -2.83 7.93 -19.01
C SER A 144 -1.70 7.61 -20.01
N ILE A 145 -1.32 6.34 -20.15
CA ILE A 145 -0.15 5.91 -20.95
C ILE A 145 -0.57 5.30 -22.30
N SER A 146 -1.83 4.84 -22.44
CA SER A 146 -2.39 4.34 -23.72
C SER A 146 -3.00 5.44 -24.56
#